data_AF-A0A8T8WFU7-F1
#
_entry.id   AF-A0A8T8WFU7-F1
#
_cell.length_a   1.000
_cell.length_b   1.000
_cell.length_c   1.000
_cell.angle_alpha   90.00
_cell.angle_beta   90.00
_cell.angle_gamma   90.00
#
_symmetry.space_group_name_H-M   'P 1'
#
loop_
_entity.id
_entity.type
_entity.pdbx_description
1 polymer ?
#
loop_
_entity_poly.entity_id
_entity_poly.type
_entity_poly.pdbx_seq_one_letter_code
_entity_poly.pdbx_strand_id
1 'polypeptide(L)' 'MARLSLPRSPLQHRRRAIVKTLCYRAVMVTITVVVAWAVVGDVSDAVNIGIVANVVKTATYYAYERLWDRISWGVVEAA' A
#
# COMPACT_ATOMS: atom_id res chain seq x y z
N MET A 1 -19.53 -29.26 -21.57
CA MET A 1 -20.20 -28.51 -20.48
C MET A 1 -19.14 -27.87 -19.59
N ALA A 2 -18.77 -26.60 -19.86
CA ALA A 2 -17.80 -25.88 -19.04
C ALA A 2 -18.54 -25.18 -17.87
N ARG A 3 -18.17 -25.51 -16.62
CA ARG A 3 -18.65 -24.79 -15.43
C ARG A 3 -17.99 -23.42 -15.40
N LEU A 4 -18.76 -22.37 -15.67
CA LEU A 4 -18.37 -20.99 -15.38
C LEU A 4 -18.10 -20.87 -13.88
N SER A 5 -16.82 -20.72 -13.52
CA SER A 5 -16.41 -20.43 -12.16
C SER A 5 -16.69 -18.94 -11.91
N LEU A 6 -17.84 -18.64 -11.31
CA LEU A 6 -18.18 -17.27 -10.93
C LEU A 6 -17.07 -16.69 -10.04
N PRO A 7 -16.69 -15.41 -10.20
CA PRO A 7 -15.79 -14.77 -9.27
C PRO A 7 -16.45 -14.81 -7.89
N ARG A 8 -15.79 -15.46 -6.92
CA ARG A 8 -16.23 -15.46 -5.53
C ARG A 8 -16.42 -14.01 -5.11
N SER A 9 -17.65 -13.63 -4.74
CA SER A 9 -17.91 -12.34 -4.12
C SER A 9 -16.90 -12.14 -3.00
N PRO A 10 -16.30 -10.94 -2.86
CA PRO A 10 -15.28 -10.72 -1.84
C PRO A 10 -15.88 -11.09 -0.48
N LEU A 11 -15.34 -12.13 0.16
CA LEU A 11 -15.83 -12.71 1.41
C LEU A 11 -15.86 -11.69 2.58
N GLN A 12 -15.23 -10.52 2.40
CA GLN A 12 -15.18 -9.45 3.39
C GLN A 12 -16.10 -8.30 3.01
N HIS A 13 -16.97 -7.94 3.95
CA HIS A 13 -17.71 -6.69 3.93
C HIS A 13 -16.76 -5.51 3.73
N ARG A 14 -17.07 -4.60 2.79
CA ARG A 14 -16.25 -3.41 2.46
C ARG A 14 -15.78 -2.64 3.68
N ARG A 15 -16.61 -2.56 4.74
CA ARG A 15 -16.26 -1.95 6.04
C ARG A 15 -15.06 -2.61 6.71
N ARG A 16 -14.97 -3.95 6.74
CA ARG A 16 -13.85 -4.67 7.36
C ARG A 16 -12.54 -4.44 6.60
N ALA A 17 -12.61 -4.38 5.27
CA ALA A 17 -11.46 -4.05 4.44
C ALA A 17 -10.93 -2.64 4.70
N ILE A 18 -11.82 -1.64 4.77
CA ILE A 18 -11.45 -0.25 5.08
C ILE A 18 -10.79 -0.14 6.46
N VAL A 19 -11.41 -0.74 7.49
CA VAL A 19 -10.86 -0.72 8.86
C VAL A 19 -9.49 -1.40 8.91
N LYS A 20 -9.32 -2.55 8.25
CA LYS A 20 -8.04 -3.26 8.20
C LYS A 20 -6.96 -2.41 7.52
N THR A 21 -7.29 -1.77 6.41
CA THR A 21 -6.36 -0.87 5.69
C THR A 21 -5.99 0.34 6.54
N LEU A 22 -6.95 0.96 7.21
CA LEU A 22 -6.71 2.11 8.08
C LEU A 22 -5.82 1.75 9.26
N CYS A 23 -6.08 0.60 9.89
CA CYS A 23 -5.29 0.09 11.01
C CYS A 23 -3.85 -0.21 10.58
N TYR A 24 -3.67 -0.86 9.42
CA TYR A 24 -2.34 -1.12 8.87
C TYR A 24 -1.58 0.17 8.54
N ARG A 25 -2.27 1.17 7.97
CA ARG A 25 -1.68 2.48 7.68
C ARG A 25 -1.26 3.22 8.96
N ALA A 26 -2.11 3.21 9.99
CA ALA A 26 -1.77 3.81 11.28
C ALA A 26 -0.51 3.19 11.88
N VAL A 27 -0.41 1.85 11.91
CA VAL A 27 0.76 1.14 12.42
C VAL A 27 2.02 1.50 11.64
N MET A 28 1.95 1.55 10.31
CA MET A 28 3.08 1.93 9.46
C MET A 28 3.55 3.37 9.69
N VAL A 29 2.62 4.30 9.88
CA VAL A 29 2.94 5.70 10.23
C VAL A 29 3.64 5.75 11.58
N THR A 30 3.09 5.08 12.61
CA THR A 30 3.69 5.01 13.95
C THR A 30 5.11 4.45 13.91
N ILE A 31 5.34 3.34 13.19
CA ILE A 31 6.68 2.76 13.05
C ILE A 31 7.63 3.77 12.41
N THR A 32 7.21 4.44 11.34
CA THR A 32 8.05 5.42 10.65
C THR A 32 8.44 6.59 11.57
N VAL A 33 7.48 7.12 12.33
CA VAL A 33 7.71 8.22 13.27
C VAL A 33 8.61 7.78 14.42
N VAL A 34 8.39 6.58 14.99
CA VAL A 34 9.22 6.06 16.08
C VAL A 34 10.67 5.84 15.62
N VAL A 35 10.86 5.28 14.41
CA VAL A 35 12.21 5.09 13.84
C VAL A 35 12.86 6.45 13.57
N ALA A 36 12.13 7.41 12.99
CA ALA A 36 12.65 8.75 12.75
C ALA A 36 13.04 9.44 14.06
N TRP A 37 12.21 9.31 15.11
CA TRP A 37 12.50 9.86 16.44
C TRP A 37 13.73 9.21 17.08
N ALA A 38 13.86 7.88 16.98
CA ALA A 38 15.03 7.17 17.49
C ALA A 38 16.34 7.62 16.81
N VAL A 39 16.28 8.11 15.58
CA VAL A 39 17.45 8.60 14.82
C VAL A 39 17.72 10.08 15.06
N VAL A 40 16.67 10.91 15.08
CA VAL A 40 16.80 12.38 15.14
C VAL A 40 16.79 12.91 16.59
N GLY A 41 16.19 12.19 17.53
CA GLY A 41 16.03 12.59 18.92
C GLY A 41 14.94 13.64 19.18
N ASP A 42 14.47 14.33 18.14
CA ASP A 42 13.40 15.32 18.19
C ASP A 42 12.06 14.79 17.63
N VAL A 43 10.97 15.03 18.36
CA VAL A 43 9.63 14.50 18.03
C VAL A 43 8.99 15.26 16.86
N SER A 44 9.21 16.56 16.76
CA SER A 44 8.64 17.40 15.70
C SER A 44 9.23 17.01 14.34
N ASP A 45 10.56 16.86 14.29
CA ASP A 45 11.26 16.41 13.09
C ASP A 45 10.88 14.98 12.71
N ALA A 46 10.72 14.09 13.69
CA ALA A 46 10.28 12.72 13.46
C ALA A 46 8.88 12.63 12.82
N VAL A 47 7.94 13.47 13.27
CA VAL A 47 6.60 13.55 12.68
C VAL A 47 6.66 14.08 11.25
N ASN A 48 7.46 15.12 10.99
CA ASN A 48 7.66 15.66 9.64
C ASN A 48 8.24 14.60 8.70
N ILE A 49 9.26 13.86 9.14
CA ILE A 49 9.83 12.73 8.39
C ILE A 49 8.75 11.67 8.11
N GLY A 50 7.94 11.31 9.12
CA GLY A 50 6.85 10.35 8.96
C GLY A 50 5.84 10.75 7.88
N ILE A 51 5.48 12.03 7.80
CA ILE A 51 4.57 12.57 6.78
C ILE A 51 5.23 12.53 5.40
N VAL A 52 6.44 13.08 5.26
CA VAL A 52 7.16 13.12 3.99
C VAL A 52 7.42 11.72 3.46
N ALA A 53 7.86 10.79 4.31
CA ALA A 53 8.10 9.40 3.93
C ALA A 53 6.83 8.70 3.43
N ASN A 54 5.66 8.98 4.03
CA ASN A 54 4.39 8.43 3.55
C ASN A 54 3.99 8.97 2.17
N VAL A 55 4.17 10.27 1.94
CA VAL A 55 3.90 10.90 0.64
C VAL A 55 4.83 10.32 -0.42
N VAL A 56 6.14 10.28 -0.15
CA VAL A 56 7.14 9.71 -1.06
C VAL A 56 6.81 8.26 -1.37
N LYS A 57 6.55 7.43 -0.36
CA LYS A 57 6.21 6.02 -0.56
C LYS A 57 4.98 5.82 -1.44
N THR A 58 3.97 6.67 -1.26
CA THR A 58 2.74 6.62 -2.07
C THR A 58 3.02 7.05 -3.51
N ALA A 59 3.76 8.14 -3.72
CA ALA A 59 4.14 8.61 -5.04
C ALA A 59 5.02 7.60 -5.78
N THR A 60 6.01 7.01 -5.09
CA THR A 60 6.88 5.97 -5.63
C THR A 60 6.11 4.73 -6.02
N TYR A 61 5.17 4.28 -5.17
CA TYR A 61 4.34 3.12 -5.48
C TYR A 61 3.47 3.37 -6.72
N TYR A 62 2.83 4.53 -6.81
CA TYR A 62 2.04 4.90 -7.98
C TYR A 62 2.89 4.97 -9.26
N ALA A 63 4.08 5.57 -9.18
CA ALA A 63 5.02 5.62 -10.30
C ALA A 63 5.50 4.22 -10.72
N TYR A 64 5.77 3.34 -9.74
CA TYR A 64 6.14 1.95 -9.97
C TYR A 64 5.03 1.20 -10.72
N GLU A 65 3.78 1.31 -10.27
CA GLU A 65 2.63 0.67 -10.91
C GLU A 65 2.47 1.18 -12.36
N ARG A 66 2.60 2.50 -12.56
CA ARG A 66 2.51 3.09 -13.90
C ARG A 66 3.65 2.69 -14.84
N LEU A 67 4.85 2.46 -14.29
CA LEU A 67 6.00 1.98 -15.05
C LEU A 67 5.84 0.49 -15.37
N TRP A 68 5.33 -0.28 -14.42
CA TRP A 68 5.06 -1.71 -14.57
C TRP A 68 3.95 -2.01 -15.58
N ASP A 69 2.92 -1.16 -15.67
CA ASP A 69 1.89 -1.23 -16.73
C ASP A 69 2.47 -1.16 -18.16
N ARG A 70 3.68 -0.61 -18.32
CA ARG A 70 4.36 -0.54 -19.62
C ARG A 70 5.23 -1.76 -19.91
N ILE A 71 5.36 -2.68 -18.95
CA ILE A 71 6.15 -3.89 -19.05
C ILE A 71 5.20 -5.05 -19.35
N SER A 72 5.26 -5.60 -20.56
CA SER A 72 4.44 -6.74 -21.02
C SER A 72 4.91 -8.11 -20.48
N TRP A 73 5.86 -8.12 -19.55
CA TRP A 73 6.47 -9.33 -19.03
C TRP A 73 5.46 -10.16 -18.23
N GLY A 74 5.21 -11.40 -18.66
CA GLY A 74 4.26 -12.32 -18.03
C GLY A 74 2.82 -12.28 -18.56
N VAL A 75 2.52 -11.42 -19.55
CA VAL A 75 1.24 -11.48 -20.29
C VAL A 75 1.33 -12.62 -21.31
N VAL A 76 0.81 -13.80 -20.97
CA VAL A 76 0.54 -14.86 -21.94
C VAL A 76 -0.78 -14.49 -22.61
N GLU A 77 -0.71 -14.05 -23.86
CA GLU A 77 -1.86 -13.83 -24.70
C GLU A 77 -2.59 -15.19 -24.83
N ALA A 78 -3.76 -15.30 -24.20
CA ALA A 78 -4.59 -16.49 -24.30
C ALA A 78 -5.13 -16.55 -25.74
N ALA A 79 -4.48 -17.34 -26.58
CA ALA A 79 -4.95 -17.77 -27.89
C ALA A 79 -6.16 -18.70 -27.77
#